data_AF-A0A7C1YYK4-F1
#
_entry.id   AF-A0A7C1YYK4-F1
#
_cell.length_a   1.000
_cell.length_b   1.000
_cell.length_c   1.000
_cell.angle_alpha   90.00
_cell.angle_beta   90.00
_cell.angle_gamma   90.00
#
_symmetry.space_group_name_H-M   'P 1'
#
loop_
_entity.id
_entity.type
_entity.pdbx_description
1 polymer ?
#
loop_
_entity_poly.entity_id
_entity_poly.type
_entity_poly.pdbx_seq_one_letter_code
_entity_poly.pdbx_strand_id
1 'polypeptide(L)' 'MVESLPPNKLMSLGLNNKIEGYYMEENPRSLLIRLSDGRKFWVPKRFIDSEFLRKKNIKQEFIIENWILRKIGFI' A
#
# COMPACT_ATOMS: atom_id res chain seq x y z
N MET A 1 -6.47 -24.94 -3.45
CA MET A 1 -5.51 -24.07 -2.74
C MET A 1 -5.36 -22.82 -3.60
N VAL A 2 -5.69 -21.63 -3.11
CA VAL A 2 -5.49 -20.40 -3.89
C VAL A 2 -4.05 -19.95 -3.68
N GLU A 3 -3.21 -20.13 -4.70
CA GLU A 3 -1.84 -19.64 -4.66
C GLU A 3 -1.86 -18.10 -4.76
N SER A 4 -1.34 -17.44 -3.74
CA SER A 4 -1.12 -15.99 -3.77
C SER A 4 -0.02 -15.69 -4.77
N LEU A 5 -0.30 -14.86 -5.77
CA LEU A 5 0.68 -14.44 -6.77
C LEU A 5 1.83 -13.66 -6.10
N PRO A 6 3.10 -13.93 -6.46
CA PRO A 6 4.22 -13.18 -5.91
C PRO A 6 4.25 -11.72 -6.41
N PRO A 7 4.80 -10.77 -5.62
CA PRO A 7 4.84 -9.34 -5.92
C PRO A 7 5.33 -9.01 -7.33
N ASN A 8 6.39 -9.69 -7.76
CA ASN A 8 7.01 -9.48 -9.07
C ASN A 8 6.07 -9.78 -10.24
N LYS A 9 5.14 -10.74 -10.08
CA LYS A 9 4.19 -11.11 -11.13
C LYS A 9 3.02 -10.12 -11.18
N LEU A 10 2.61 -9.58 -10.03
CA LEU A 10 1.60 -8.51 -9.94
C LEU A 10 2.08 -7.20 -10.59
N MET A 11 3.37 -6.89 -10.42
CA MET A 11 4.02 -5.72 -11.03
C MET A 11 4.09 -5.81 -12.55
N SER A 12 4.41 -7.00 -13.09
CA SER A 12 4.42 -7.25 -14.54
C SER A 12 3.02 -7.17 -15.17
N LEU A 13 1.96 -7.43 -14.38
CA LEU A 13 0.57 -7.31 -14.80
C LEU A 13 0.01 -5.89 -14.65
N GLY A 14 0.76 -4.94 -14.10
CA GLY A 14 0.29 -3.58 -13.83
C GLY A 14 -0.89 -3.53 -12.85
N LEU A 15 -0.97 -4.49 -11.93
CA LEU A 15 -2.08 -4.60 -10.96
C LEU A 15 -1.79 -3.85 -9.64
N ASN A 16 -0.56 -3.38 -9.45
CA ASN A 16 -0.13 -2.58 -8.31
C ASN A 16 0.64 -1.35 -8.78
N ASN A 17 0.67 -0.32 -7.94
CA ASN A 17 1.42 0.90 -8.17
C ASN A 17 2.23 1.24 -6.92
N LYS A 18 3.35 1.91 -7.16
CA LYS A 18 4.16 2.52 -6.11
C LYS A 18 3.54 3.84 -5.72
N ILE A 19 3.36 4.03 -4.42
CA ILE A 19 2.94 5.31 -3.86
C ILE A 19 3.94 5.74 -2.79
N GLU A 20 4.17 7.03 -2.67
CA GLU A 20 4.97 7.58 -1.59
C GLU A 20 4.08 8.05 -0.44
N GLY A 21 4.42 7.66 0.79
CA GLY A 21 3.65 8.07 1.95
C GLY A 21 4.40 7.92 3.25
N TYR A 22 3.69 8.21 4.34
CA TYR A 22 4.17 8.12 5.71
C TYR A 22 3.35 7.07 6.44
N TYR A 23 4.04 6.14 7.08
CA TYR A 23 3.41 5.25 8.04
C TYR A 23 2.91 6.06 9.25
N MET A 24 1.61 5.98 9.54
CA MET A 24 1.02 6.58 10.74
C MET A 24 0.74 5.53 11.81
N GLU A 25 -0.12 4.57 11.49
CA GLU A 25 -0.63 3.56 12.42
C GLU A 25 -0.91 2.25 11.69
N GLU A 26 -1.02 1.15 12.44
CA GLU A 26 -1.49 -0.13 11.92
C GLU A 26 -2.49 -0.77 12.88
N ASN A 27 -3.50 -1.40 12.30
CA ASN A 27 -4.39 -2.34 12.95
C ASN A 27 -3.96 -3.76 12.56
N PRO A 28 -4.54 -4.82 13.17
CA PRO A 28 -4.20 -6.20 12.84
C PRO A 28 -4.34 -6.53 11.35
N ARG A 29 -5.30 -5.90 10.66
CA ARG A 29 -5.63 -6.17 9.25
C ARG A 29 -5.22 -5.07 8.27
N SER A 30 -4.99 -3.85 8.74
CA SER A 30 -4.84 -2.68 7.86
C SER A 30 -3.77 -1.72 8.36
N LEU A 31 -3.21 -0.94 7.44
CA LEU A 31 -2.23 0.10 7.67
C LEU A 31 -2.84 1.46 7.34
N LEU A 32 -2.61 2.46 8.18
CA LEU A 32 -2.95 3.84 7.91
C LEU A 32 -1.76 4.54 7.28
N ILE A 33 -1.91 4.93 6.02
CA ILE A 33 -0.90 5.66 5.26
C ILE A 33 -1.36 7.10 5.10
N ARG A 34 -0.43 8.03 5.31
CA ARG A 34 -0.62 9.45 4.96
C ARG A 34 0.18 9.77 3.70
N LEU A 35 -0.46 10.35 2.70
CA LEU A 35 0.23 10.87 1.50
C LEU A 35 0.87 12.23 1.78
N SER A 36 1.79 12.63 0.91
CA SER A 36 2.39 13.97 0.93
C SER A 36 1.36 15.10 0.78
N ASP A 37 0.25 14.85 0.08
CA ASP A 37 -0.90 15.78 -0.05
C ASP A 37 -1.72 15.94 1.25
N GLY A 38 -1.36 15.22 2.32
CA GLY A 38 -2.06 15.27 3.61
C GLY A 38 -3.24 14.30 3.73
N ARG A 39 -3.70 13.71 2.62
CA ARG A 39 -4.72 12.65 2.60
C ARG A 39 -4.27 11.44 3.42
N LYS A 40 -5.20 10.85 4.16
CA LYS A 40 -4.98 9.64 4.98
C LYS A 40 -5.97 8.56 4.56
N PHE A 41 -5.50 7.33 4.44
CA PHE A 41 -6.33 6.22 3.99
C PHE A 41 -5.85 4.90 4.58
N TRP A 42 -6.80 4.00 4.79
CA TRP A 42 -6.55 2.67 5.31
C TRP A 42 -6.35 1.69 4.16
N VAL A 43 -5.24 0.97 4.19
CA VAL A 43 -4.92 -0.08 3.23
C VAL A 43 -4.79 -1.41 3.95
N PRO A 44 -5.56 -2.44 3.59
CA PRO A 44 -5.39 -3.76 4.16
C PRO A 44 -3.99 -4.31 3.87
N LYS A 45 -3.32 -4.87 4.88
CA LYS A 45 -1.93 -5.36 4.76
C LYS A 45 -1.76 -6.43 3.69
N ARG A 46 -2.82 -7.20 3.41
CA ARG A 46 -2.85 -8.23 2.36
C ARG A 46 -2.63 -7.67 0.96
N PHE A 47 -2.92 -6.39 0.75
CA PHE A 47 -2.80 -5.73 -0.55
C PHE A 47 -1.62 -4.75 -0.61
N ILE A 48 -0.72 -4.84 0.37
CA ILE A 48 0.55 -4.13 0.41
C ILE A 48 1.63 -5.18 0.14
N ASP A 49 2.25 -5.09 -1.03
CA ASP A 49 3.25 -6.06 -1.49
C ASP A 49 4.69 -5.56 -1.26
N SER A 50 4.86 -4.54 -0.42
CA SER A 50 6.15 -3.97 -0.06
C SER A 50 6.46 -4.18 1.41
N GLU A 51 7.73 -4.44 1.71
CA GLU A 51 8.26 -4.20 3.04
C GLU A 51 8.24 -2.70 3.32
N PHE A 52 7.89 -2.32 4.55
CA PHE A 52 7.83 -0.94 4.98
C PHE A 52 8.33 -0.82 6.42
N LEU A 53 8.92 0.32 6.76
CA LEU A 53 9.35 0.58 8.13
C LEU A 53 8.16 1.06 8.96
N ARG A 54 7.98 0.45 10.13
CA ARG A 54 6.96 0.85 11.13
C ARG A 54 7.42 2.05 11.95
N LYS A 55 8.09 3.01 11.30
CA LYS A 55 8.59 4.24 11.93
C LYS A 55 7.72 5.40 11.49
N LYS A 56 7.12 6.08 12.47
CA LYS A 56 6.32 7.29 12.23
C LYS A 56 7.19 8.39 11.62
N ASN A 57 6.59 9.25 10.79
CA ASN A 57 7.25 10.39 10.14
C ASN A 57 8.38 10.06 9.15
N ILE A 58 8.51 8.81 8.71
CA ILE A 58 9.43 8.45 7.63
C ILE A 58 8.67 8.39 6.31
N LYS A 59 9.18 9.11 5.31
CA LYS A 59 8.70 8.99 3.93
C LYS A 59 9.24 7.68 3.36
N GLN A 60 8.35 6.84 2.87
CA GLN A 60 8.71 5.55 2.28
C GLN A 60 7.75 5.19 1.14
N GLU A 61 8.23 4.32 0.27
CA GLU A 61 7.45 3.80 -0.85
C GLU A 61 6.62 2.60 -0.38
N PHE A 62 5.35 2.57 -0.79
CA PHE A 62 4.46 1.44 -0.59
C PHE A 62 4.00 0.93 -1.96
N ILE A 63 4.12 -0.37 -2.18
CA ILE A 63 3.55 -1.04 -3.35
C ILE A 63 2.16 -1.50 -2.98
N ILE A 64 1.14 -0.90 -3.59
CA ILE A 64 -0.27 -1.14 -3.26
C ILE A 64 -1.04 -1.51 -4.53
N GLU A 65 -1.93 -2.48 -4.42
CA GLU A 65 -2.78 -2.86 -5.55
C GLU A 65 -3.68 -1.70 -6.04
N ASN A 66 -3.77 -1.59 -7.37
CA ASN A 66 -4.42 -0.50 -8.10
C ASN A 66 -5.89 -0.38 -7.79
N TRP A 67 -6.59 -1.48 -7.51
CA TRP A 67 -8.01 -1.42 -7.20
C TRP A 67 -8.27 -0.74 -5.84
N ILE A 68 -7.35 -0.82 -4.87
CA ILE A 68 -7.43 -0.02 -3.64
C ILE A 68 -7.20 1.44 -3.96
N LEU A 69 -6.17 1.74 -4.75
CA LEU A 69 -5.83 3.11 -5.13
C LEU A 69 -6.97 3.80 -5.91
N ARG A 70 -7.65 3.07 -6.81
CA ARG A 70 -8.88 3.52 -7.47
C ARG A 70 -10.02 3.74 -6.49
N LYS A 71 -10.20 2.82 -5.54
CA LYS A 71 -11.26 2.92 -4.52
C LYS A 71 -11.10 4.15 -3.61
N ILE A 72 -9.87 4.57 -3.34
CA ILE A 72 -9.57 5.78 -2.56
C ILE A 72 -9.45 7.05 -3.42
N GLY A 73 -9.63 6.94 -4.75
CA GLY A 73 -9.53 8.07 -5.68
C GLY A 73 -8.12 8.65 -5.82
N PHE A 74 -7.09 7.80 -5.72
CA PHE A 74 -5.71 8.18 -5.99
C PHE A 74 -5.37 8.15 -7.48
N ILE A 75 -5.95 7.20 -8.22
CA ILE A 75 -5.84 7.00 -9.69
C ILE A 75 -7.20 6.65 -10.29
#